data_AF-A0A7V9JDH9-F1
#
_entry.id   AF-A0A7V9JDH9-F1
#
_cell.length_a   1.000
_cell.length_b   1.000
_cell.length_c   1.000
_cell.angle_alpha   90.00
_cell.angle_beta   90.00
_cell.angle_gamma   90.00
#
_symmetry.space_group_name_H-M   'P 1'
#
loop_
_entity.id
_entity.type
_entity.pdbx_description
1 polymer ?
#
loop_
_entity_poly.entity_id
_entity_poly.type
_entity_poly.pdbx_seq_one_letter_code
_entity_poly.pdbx_strand_id
1 'polypeptide(L)' 'MTPEEYVAQVEQFAKKGEANRLLEFANEHGPDLRDSLTGEQRHKLSYLAEWAIMLVDLQEAARQKV' A
#
# COMPACT_ATOMS: atom_id res chain seq x y z
N MET A 1 -13.52 6.02 -7.54
CA MET A 1 -13.03 4.68 -7.15
C MET A 1 -13.88 4.20 -6.00
N THR A 2 -14.33 2.94 -6.03
CA THR A 2 -15.02 2.30 -4.89
C THR A 2 -14.01 1.73 -3.89
N PRO A 3 -14.41 1.45 -2.64
CA PRO A 3 -13.53 0.74 -1.69
C PRO A 3 -12.99 -0.60 -2.22
N GLU A 4 -13.79 -1.34 -2.98
CA GLU A 4 -13.40 -2.62 -3.59
C GLU A 4 -12.33 -2.43 -4.66
N GLU A 5 -12.50 -1.45 -5.54
CA GLU A 5 -11.51 -1.10 -6.58
C GLU A 5 -10.19 -0.65 -5.94
N TYR A 6 -10.26 0.15 -4.87
CA TYR A 6 -9.09 0.61 -4.13
C TYR A 6 -8.31 -0.56 -3.50
N VAL A 7 -9.00 -1.45 -2.78
CA VAL A 7 -8.38 -2.63 -2.16
C VAL A 7 -7.76 -3.54 -3.22
N ALA A 8 -8.48 -3.81 -4.32
CA ALA A 8 -7.97 -4.63 -5.41
C ALA A 8 -6.70 -4.04 -6.06
N GLN A 9 -6.66 -2.72 -6.23
CA GLN A 9 -5.50 -2.03 -6.82
C GLN A 9 -4.29 -2.06 -5.88
N VAL A 10 -4.48 -1.82 -4.57
CA VAL A 10 -3.42 -1.96 -3.55
C VAL A 10 -2.85 -3.38 -3.53
N GLU A 11 -3.72 -4.40 -3.58
CA GLU A 11 -3.28 -5.80 -3.67
C GLU A 11 -2.50 -6.11 -4.95
N GLN A 12 -2.88 -5.50 -6.07
CA GLN A 12 -2.17 -5.68 -7.33
C GLN A 12 -0.75 -5.11 -7.26
N PHE A 13 -0.57 -3.92 -6.66
CA PHE A 13 0.76 -3.35 -6.43
C PHE A 13 1.61 -4.24 -5.52
N ALA A 14 1.03 -4.74 -4.43
CA ALA A 14 1.72 -5.65 -3.52
C ALA A 14 2.17 -6.93 -4.22
N LYS A 15 1.30 -7.57 -5.00
CA LYS A 15 1.62 -8.79 -5.79
C LYS A 15 2.75 -8.58 -6.79
N LYS A 16 2.89 -7.37 -7.32
CA LYS A 16 3.95 -7.00 -8.29
C LYS A 16 5.24 -6.51 -7.62
N GLY A 17 5.28 -6.36 -6.30
CA GLY A 17 6.42 -5.76 -5.61
C GLY A 17 6.53 -4.24 -5.79
N GLU A 18 5.47 -3.57 -6.24
CA GLU A 18 5.45 -2.13 -6.56
C GLU A 18 5.20 -1.28 -5.29
N ALA A 19 6.07 -1.40 -4.28
CA ALA A 19 5.86 -0.79 -2.95
C ALA A 19 5.72 0.75 -2.98
N ASN A 20 6.53 1.48 -3.75
CA ASN A 20 6.41 2.94 -3.85
C ASN A 20 5.05 3.36 -4.41
N ARG A 21 4.59 2.72 -5.49
CA ARG A 21 3.27 2.99 -6.08
C ARG A 21 2.13 2.67 -5.13
N LEU A 22 2.27 1.60 -4.35
CA LEU A 22 1.30 1.26 -3.31
C LEU A 22 1.15 2.40 -2.31
N LEU A 23 2.26 2.94 -1.80
CA LEU A 23 2.25 4.02 -0.81
C LEU A 23 1.72 5.33 -1.41
N GLU A 24 2.13 5.69 -2.62
CA GLU A 24 1.63 6.85 -3.35
C GLU A 24 0.12 6.77 -3.53
N PHE A 25 -0.37 5.63 -4.02
CA PHE A 25 -1.79 5.39 -4.25
C PHE A 25 -2.62 5.38 -2.96
N ALA A 26 -2.07 4.80 -1.89
CA ALA A 26 -2.71 4.80 -0.58
C ALA A 26 -2.78 6.22 0.01
N ASN A 27 -1.78 7.06 -0.22
CA ASN A 27 -1.79 8.45 0.23
C ASN A 27 -2.76 9.31 -0.59
N GLU A 28 -2.90 9.04 -1.90
CA GLU A 28 -3.81 9.78 -2.78
C GLU A 28 -5.29 9.45 -2.51
N HIS A 29 -5.63 8.17 -2.34
CA HIS A 29 -7.04 7.75 -2.26
C HIS A 29 -7.49 7.25 -0.89
N GLY A 30 -6.56 6.90 0.00
CA GLY A 30 -6.86 6.37 1.32
C GLY A 30 -7.72 7.29 2.20
N PRO A 31 -7.44 8.62 2.27
CA PRO A 31 -8.23 9.54 3.09
C PRO A 31 -9.72 9.55 2.72
N ASP A 32 -10.04 9.56 1.43
CA ASP A 32 -11.42 9.64 0.92
C ASP A 32 -12.22 8.36 1.14
N LEU A 33 -11.53 7.22 1.25
CA LEU A 33 -12.16 5.90 1.37
C LEU A 33 -12.16 5.36 2.81
N ARG A 34 -11.47 6.01 3.74
CA ARG A 34 -11.23 5.54 5.12
C ARG A 34 -12.50 5.05 5.83
N ASP A 35 -13.56 5.85 5.76
CA ASP A 35 -14.82 5.58 6.48
C ASP A 35 -15.71 4.57 5.75
N SER A 36 -15.47 4.36 4.45
CA SER A 36 -16.20 3.42 3.60
C SER A 36 -15.64 1.99 3.64
N LEU A 37 -14.43 1.81 4.19
CA LEU A 37 -13.79 0.49 4.30
C LEU A 37 -14.40 -0.34 5.43
N THR A 38 -14.48 -1.66 5.24
CA THR A 38 -14.79 -2.59 6.33
C THR A 38 -13.60 -2.75 7.28
N GLY A 39 -13.84 -3.32 8.47
CA GLY A 39 -12.76 -3.63 9.42
C GLY A 39 -11.70 -4.57 8.82
N GLU A 40 -12.13 -5.59 8.08
CA GLU A 40 -11.25 -6.55 7.41
C GLU A 40 -10.39 -5.86 6.33
N GLN A 41 -10.99 -5.00 5.51
CA GLN A 41 -10.26 -4.25 4.49
C GLN A 41 -9.22 -3.33 5.12
N ARG A 42 -9.56 -2.58 6.17
CA ARG A 42 -8.61 -1.72 6.89
C ARG A 42 -7.44 -2.53 7.47
N HIS A 43 -7.73 -3.68 8.08
CA HIS A 43 -6.68 -4.54 8.63
C HIS A 43 -5.73 -5.04 7.54
N LYS A 44 -6.26 -5.52 6.42
CA LYS A 44 -5.46 -5.96 5.27
C LYS A 44 -4.61 -4.84 4.69
N LEU A 45 -5.18 -3.65 4.50
CA LEU A 45 -4.47 -2.50 3.96
C LEU A 45 -3.35 -2.02 4.89
N SER A 46 -3.56 -2.05 6.22
CA SER A 46 -2.50 -1.73 7.20
C SER A 46 -1.30 -2.67 7.05
N TYR A 47 -1.56 -3.99 6.98
CA TYR A 47 -0.52 -4.97 6.79
C TYR A 47 0.27 -4.76 5.49
N LEU A 48 -0.42 -4.45 4.39
CA LEU A 48 0.22 -4.17 3.10
C LEU A 48 1.02 -2.86 3.10
N ALA A 49 0.55 -1.83 3.80
CA ALA A 49 1.28 -0.57 3.94
C ALA A 49 2.57 -0.76 4.75
N GLU A 50 2.51 -1.47 5.88
CA GLU A 50 3.69 -1.81 6.70
C GLU A 50 4.73 -2.62 5.90
N TRP A 51 4.27 -3.62 5.14
CA TRP A 51 5.13 -4.38 4.24
C TRP A 51 5.79 -3.49 3.18
N ALA A 52 5.03 -2.56 2.58
CA ALA A 52 5.54 -1.68 1.53
C ALA A 52 6.61 -0.71 2.08
N ILE A 53 6.38 -0.13 3.27
CA ILE A 53 7.36 0.72 3.96
C ILE A 53 8.66 -0.06 4.19
N MET A 54 8.58 -1.25 4.79
CA MET A 54 9.76 -2.10 5.02
C MET A 54 10.51 -2.41 3.71
N LEU A 55 9.79 -2.71 2.63
CA LEU A 55 10.43 -3.01 1.34
C LEU A 55 11.15 -1.79 0.75
N VAL A 56 10.55 -0.61 0.86
CA VAL A 56 11.19 0.65 0.43
C VAL A 56 12.45 0.91 1.25
N ASP A 57 12.38 0.80 2.57
CA ASP A 57 13.55 0.99 3.46
C ASP A 57 14.70 0.04 3.08
N LEU A 58 14.40 -1.24 2.81
CA LEU A 58 15.40 -2.22 2.37
C LEU A 58 16.03 -1.85 1.03
N GLN A 59 15.23 -1.37 0.08
CA GLN A 59 15.72 -0.92 -1.23
C GLN A 59 16.63 0.30 -1.11
N GLU A 60 16.29 1.25 -0.25
CA GLU A 60 17.12 2.43 0.02
C GLU A 60 18.44 2.06 0.71
N ALA A 61 18.37 1.20 1.72
CA ALA A 61 19.56 0.69 2.41
C ALA A 61 20.50 -0.06 1.46
N ALA A 62 19.96 -0.80 0.49
CA ALA A 62 20.75 -1.50 -0.53
C ALA A 62 21.47 -0.52 -1.47
N ARG A 63 20.86 0.63 -1.80
CA ARG A 63 21.46 1.66 -2.67
C ARG A 63 22.60 2.42 -2.02
N GLN A 64 22.55 2.65 -0.70
CA GLN A 64 23.59 3.40 0.02
C GLN A 64 24.91 2.62 0.22
N LYS A 65 24.89 1.30 -0.03
CA LYS A 65 26.06 0.42 0.11
C LYS A 65 26.81 0.13 -1.20
N VAL A 66 26.35 0.72 -2.31
CA VAL A 66 27.00 0.72 -3.63
C VAL A 66 27.75 2.04 -3.78
#